data_AF-R2V1D2-F1
#
_entry.id   AF-R2V1D2-F1
#
_cell.length_a   1.000
_cell.length_b   1.000
_cell.length_c   1.000
_cell.angle_alpha   90.00
_cell.angle_beta   90.00
_cell.angle_gamma   90.00
#
_symmetry.space_group_name_H-M   'P 1'
#
loop_
_entity.id
_entity.type
_entity.pdbx_description
1 polymer ?
#
loop_
_entity_poly.entity_id
_entity_poly.type
_entity_poly.pdbx_seq_one_letter_code
_entity_poly.pdbx_strand_id
1 'polypeptide(L)'
;GEHLYTQNGNEIPFVVRAGWRNEGTAWEAPSQGAPVYRMFNPNNGGDHHYTLNMNEVNMLKGKGWRYEGESWKSGGSTPVYRLYNPNAKSGTHHFTTLVSERDHLRKVGWRYEGVAFYSGKDQAPTPPKPTEPTKPKEPTIVSGSVGNSGKVFNTYKEAYDFGYDEIINRDQYNRFVTIHIVYSDGSKKYSVSFYND
;
A
#
# COMPACT_ATOMS: atom_id res chain seq x y z
N GLY A 1 10.96 15.51 5.78
CA GLY A 1 10.75 16.13 7.09
C GLY A 1 9.28 16.05 7.44
N GLU A 2 8.86 16.69 8.51
CA GLU A 2 7.44 16.92 8.79
C GLU A 2 6.77 17.68 7.64
N HIS A 3 5.50 17.39 7.37
CA HIS A 3 4.67 18.24 6.52
C HIS A 3 3.35 18.54 7.23
N LEU A 4 2.92 19.80 7.10
CA LEU A 4 1.59 20.25 7.50
C LEU A 4 0.83 20.68 6.24
N TYR A 5 -0.30 20.04 6.00
CA TYR A 5 -1.19 20.36 4.89
C TYR A 5 -2.42 21.09 5.41
N THR A 6 -2.74 22.23 4.80
CA THR A 6 -3.88 23.05 5.20
C THR A 6 -4.53 23.72 4.01
N GLN A 7 -5.87 23.74 4.02
CA GLN A 7 -6.65 24.63 3.16
C GLN A 7 -6.86 26.02 3.79
N ASN A 8 -6.60 26.17 5.09
CA ASN A 8 -6.78 27.42 5.79
C ASN A 8 -5.59 28.35 5.52
N GLY A 9 -5.75 29.25 4.55
CA GLY A 9 -4.72 30.26 4.23
C GLY A 9 -4.31 31.11 5.44
N ASN A 10 -5.16 31.25 6.45
CA ASN A 10 -4.83 31.98 7.68
C ASN A 10 -3.86 31.21 8.59
N GLU A 11 -3.73 29.89 8.46
CA GLU A 11 -2.78 29.08 9.24
C GLU A 11 -1.34 29.28 8.74
N ILE A 12 -1.18 29.55 7.43
CA ILE A 12 0.13 29.64 6.76
C ILE A 12 1.06 30.69 7.41
N PRO A 13 0.64 31.96 7.66
CA PRO A 13 1.52 32.95 8.26
C PRO A 13 2.01 32.58 9.66
N PHE A 14 1.16 31.94 10.48
CA PHE A 14 1.54 31.53 11.84
C PHE A 14 2.54 30.37 11.81
N VAL A 15 2.31 29.38 10.94
CA VAL A 15 3.18 28.22 10.76
C VAL A 15 4.54 28.63 10.21
N VAL A 16 4.56 29.52 9.21
CA VAL A 16 5.81 30.09 8.68
C VAL A 16 6.55 30.89 9.76
N ARG A 17 5.86 31.70 10.55
CA ARG A 17 6.45 32.44 11.68
C ARG A 17 7.02 31.49 12.76
N ALA A 18 6.45 30.30 12.90
CA ALA A 18 6.95 29.25 13.79
C ALA A 18 8.15 28.47 13.21
N GLY A 19 8.67 28.86 12.04
CA GLY A 19 9.90 28.30 11.45
C GLY A 19 9.70 27.29 10.34
N TRP A 20 8.45 27.02 9.92
CA TRP A 20 8.17 26.13 8.81
C TRP A 20 8.42 26.79 7.45
N ARG A 21 8.84 25.99 6.47
CA ARG A 21 8.98 26.44 5.09
C ARG A 21 7.65 26.25 4.35
N ASN A 22 7.17 27.30 3.69
CA ASN A 22 6.06 27.18 2.75
C ASN A 22 6.58 26.56 1.44
N GLU A 23 6.11 25.36 1.12
CA GLU A 23 6.47 24.61 -0.10
C GLU A 23 5.47 24.84 -1.26
N GLY A 24 4.45 25.67 -1.04
CA GLY A 24 3.43 26.00 -2.02
C GLY A 24 2.26 25.00 -2.00
N THR A 25 1.61 24.85 -3.16
CA THR A 25 0.42 24.02 -3.30
C THR A 25 0.80 22.55 -3.54
N ALA A 26 0.43 21.67 -2.61
CA ALA A 26 0.64 20.23 -2.75
C ALA A 26 -0.37 19.56 -3.71
N TRP A 27 -1.65 19.97 -3.64
CA TRP A 27 -2.71 19.56 -4.55
C TRP A 27 -3.91 20.52 -4.49
N GLU A 28 -4.75 20.48 -5.51
CA GLU A 28 -6.07 21.10 -5.49
C GLU A 28 -7.07 20.17 -4.79
N ALA A 29 -7.81 20.66 -3.80
CA ALA A 29 -8.86 19.89 -3.15
C ALA A 29 -10.25 20.24 -3.73
N PRO A 30 -11.09 19.23 -4.05
CA PRO A 30 -12.42 19.45 -4.60
C PRO A 30 -13.39 20.06 -3.59
N SER A 31 -14.53 20.58 -4.08
CA SER A 31 -15.61 21.09 -3.24
C SER A 31 -16.56 19.97 -2.76
N GLN A 32 -16.58 18.83 -3.46
CA GLN A 32 -17.42 17.67 -3.14
C GLN A 32 -16.61 16.40 -2.87
N GLY A 33 -17.22 15.46 -2.16
CA GLY A 33 -16.67 14.12 -1.92
C GLY A 33 -16.54 13.75 -0.44
N ALA A 34 -15.78 12.69 -0.15
CA ALA A 34 -15.62 12.18 1.21
C ALA A 34 -14.71 13.10 2.04
N PRO A 35 -15.01 13.39 3.31
CA PRO A 35 -14.16 14.26 4.13
C PRO A 35 -12.82 13.60 4.48
N VAL A 36 -11.73 14.34 4.33
CA VAL A 36 -10.41 14.00 4.87
C VAL A 36 -10.28 14.63 6.25
N TYR A 37 -10.11 13.78 7.26
CA TYR A 37 -10.01 14.15 8.67
C TYR A 37 -8.56 14.42 9.05
N ARG A 38 -8.33 15.46 9.86
CA ARG A 38 -7.01 15.79 10.44
C ARG A 38 -6.95 15.42 11.91
N MET A 39 -5.88 14.74 12.28
CA MET A 39 -5.54 14.36 13.64
C MET A 39 -4.22 15.03 14.03
N PHE A 40 -4.17 15.61 15.21
CA PHE A 40 -2.98 16.22 15.78
C PHE A 40 -2.46 15.39 16.95
N ASN A 41 -1.17 15.06 16.92
CA ASN A 41 -0.47 14.45 18.05
C ASN A 41 0.24 15.56 18.85
N PRO A 42 -0.20 15.91 20.06
CA PRO A 42 0.49 16.91 20.87
C PRO A 42 1.86 16.42 21.39
N ASN A 43 2.17 15.14 21.26
CA ASN A 43 3.43 14.56 21.75
C ASN A 43 4.56 14.77 20.72
N ASN A 44 5.82 14.72 21.21
CA ASN A 44 7.04 14.66 20.39
C ASN A 44 7.21 15.79 19.34
N GLY A 45 6.70 16.99 19.59
CA GLY A 45 6.93 18.15 18.73
C GLY A 45 5.80 18.50 17.76
N GLY A 46 4.70 17.73 17.76
CA GLY A 46 3.49 18.07 17.01
C GLY A 46 3.40 17.40 15.64
N ASP A 47 2.87 16.18 15.56
CA ASP A 47 2.61 15.49 14.28
C ASP A 47 1.17 15.72 13.81
N HIS A 48 0.97 15.73 12.49
CA HIS A 48 -0.36 15.68 11.90
C HIS A 48 -0.56 14.42 11.07
N HIS A 49 -1.79 13.88 11.09
CA HIS A 49 -2.19 12.75 10.28
C HIS A 49 -3.50 13.03 9.55
N TYR A 50 -3.60 12.52 8.32
CA TYR A 50 -4.74 12.74 7.44
C TYR A 50 -5.32 11.40 6.97
N THR A 51 -6.63 11.25 7.12
CA THR A 51 -7.30 9.98 6.80
C THR A 51 -8.77 10.16 6.41
N LEU A 52 -9.26 9.26 5.55
CA LEU A 52 -10.70 9.08 5.28
C LEU A 52 -11.36 8.14 6.30
N ASN A 53 -10.56 7.39 7.07
CA ASN A 53 -11.04 6.28 7.88
C ASN A 53 -11.38 6.73 9.30
N MET A 54 -12.67 6.75 9.64
CA MET A 54 -13.13 7.09 10.99
C MET A 54 -12.66 6.10 12.07
N ASN A 55 -12.37 4.85 11.71
CA ASN A 55 -11.81 3.89 12.67
C ASN A 55 -10.36 4.26 13.03
N GLU A 56 -9.59 4.80 12.08
CA GLU A 56 -8.24 5.30 12.35
C GLU A 56 -8.29 6.55 13.23
N VAL A 57 -9.24 7.46 12.98
CA VAL A 57 -9.54 8.61 13.87
C VAL A 57 -9.83 8.13 15.30
N ASN A 58 -10.76 7.20 15.47
CA ASN A 58 -11.15 6.69 16.78
C ASN A 58 -9.99 5.99 17.51
N MET A 59 -9.19 5.19 16.79
CA MET A 59 -7.99 4.57 17.33
C MET A 59 -6.98 5.62 17.82
N LEU A 60 -6.73 6.66 17.02
CA LEU A 60 -5.78 7.73 17.36
C LEU A 60 -6.28 8.56 18.55
N LYS A 61 -7.58 8.86 18.63
CA LYS A 61 -8.19 9.48 19.81
C LYS A 61 -7.95 8.66 21.07
N GLY A 62 -8.12 7.34 21.00
CA GLY A 62 -7.81 6.43 22.11
C GLY A 62 -6.33 6.43 22.52
N LYS A 63 -5.43 6.85 21.63
CA LYS A 63 -3.98 7.02 21.87
C LYS A 63 -3.61 8.45 22.27
N GLY A 64 -4.58 9.32 22.58
CA GLY A 64 -4.35 10.69 23.03
C GLY A 64 -4.13 11.71 21.92
N TRP A 65 -4.38 11.37 20.66
CA TRP A 65 -4.37 12.34 19.56
C TRP A 65 -5.67 13.17 19.59
N ARG A 66 -5.55 14.45 19.22
CA ARG A 66 -6.68 15.37 19.11
C ARG A 66 -7.26 15.30 17.71
N TYR A 67 -8.58 15.12 17.62
CA TYR A 67 -9.31 15.30 16.36
C TYR A 67 -9.49 16.80 16.08
N GLU A 68 -9.09 17.24 14.89
CA GLU A 68 -9.15 18.65 14.50
C GLU A 68 -10.24 18.96 13.47
N GLY A 69 -11.01 17.95 13.05
CA GLY A 69 -12.11 18.11 12.12
C GLY A 69 -11.78 17.69 10.69
N GLU A 70 -12.68 18.07 9.78
CA GLU A 70 -12.49 17.93 8.35
C GLU A 70 -11.52 19.01 7.86
N SER A 71 -10.50 18.61 7.09
CA SER A 71 -9.57 19.56 6.48
C SER A 71 -9.92 19.91 5.05
N TRP A 72 -10.37 18.93 4.26
CA TRP A 72 -10.83 19.11 2.88
C TRP A 72 -11.66 17.90 2.41
N LYS A 73 -12.21 17.97 1.19
CA LYS A 73 -12.90 16.83 0.55
C LYS A 73 -11.95 16.03 -0.33
N SER A 74 -12.15 14.72 -0.38
CA SER A 74 -11.53 13.78 -1.29
C SER A 74 -12.44 13.54 -2.48
N GLY A 75 -11.93 13.76 -3.68
CA GLY A 75 -12.67 13.65 -4.94
C GLY A 75 -11.76 14.00 -6.12
N GLY A 76 -12.33 14.11 -7.33
CA GLY A 76 -11.53 14.21 -8.55
C GLY A 76 -10.87 12.88 -8.92
N SER A 77 -9.82 12.93 -9.73
CA SER A 77 -9.15 11.73 -10.29
C SER A 77 -7.65 11.65 -10.03
N THR A 78 -7.07 12.63 -9.32
CA THR A 78 -5.64 12.62 -9.00
C THR A 78 -5.43 11.89 -7.67
N PRO A 79 -4.71 10.76 -7.62
CA PRO A 79 -4.45 10.08 -6.36
C PRO A 79 -3.43 10.84 -5.51
N VAL A 80 -3.65 10.88 -4.19
CA VAL A 80 -2.66 11.29 -3.20
C VAL A 80 -2.15 10.05 -2.47
N TYR A 81 -0.87 9.77 -2.63
CA TYR A 81 -0.18 8.61 -2.05
C TYR A 81 0.25 8.90 -0.61
N ARG A 82 0.05 7.96 0.31
CA ARG A 82 0.58 8.01 1.68
C ARG A 82 1.76 7.06 1.84
N LEU A 83 2.82 7.57 2.46
CA LEU A 83 4.02 6.82 2.77
C LEU A 83 4.37 6.98 4.24
N TYR A 84 4.70 5.86 4.90
CA TYR A 84 5.12 5.82 6.29
C TYR A 84 6.62 5.58 6.43
N ASN A 85 7.30 6.40 7.23
CA ASN A 85 8.70 6.22 7.61
C ASN A 85 8.79 5.51 8.98
N PRO A 86 9.13 4.21 9.02
CA PRO A 86 9.28 3.48 10.28
C PRO A 86 10.47 3.94 11.13
N ASN A 87 11.40 4.70 10.55
CA ASN A 87 12.64 5.12 11.21
C ASN A 87 12.55 6.55 11.77
N ALA A 88 11.45 7.27 11.53
CA ALA A 88 11.27 8.62 12.00
C ALA A 88 10.59 8.64 13.39
N LYS A 89 10.99 9.59 14.24
CA LYS A 89 10.39 9.79 15.57
C LYS A 89 9.16 10.71 15.54
N SER A 90 9.13 11.62 14.56
CA SER A 90 8.07 12.55 14.21
C SER A 90 8.00 12.58 12.67
N GLY A 91 6.89 13.01 12.06
CA GLY A 91 6.87 13.23 10.60
C GLY A 91 6.94 11.94 9.83
N THR A 92 6.32 10.95 10.46
CA THR A 92 6.33 9.58 10.03
C THR A 92 5.50 9.40 8.77
N HIS A 93 4.66 10.35 8.35
CA HIS A 93 3.86 10.22 7.15
C HIS A 93 4.17 11.33 6.13
N HIS A 94 4.21 10.95 4.85
CA HIS A 94 4.36 11.84 3.71
C HIS A 94 3.18 11.64 2.75
N PHE A 95 2.65 12.74 2.21
CA PHE A 95 1.56 12.73 1.25
C PHE A 95 1.97 13.41 -0.06
N THR A 96 1.76 12.74 -1.19
CA THR A 96 2.20 13.26 -2.48
C THR A 96 1.32 12.80 -3.64
N THR A 97 1.13 13.67 -4.62
CA THR A 97 0.56 13.32 -5.93
C THR A 97 1.62 12.78 -6.90
N LEU A 98 2.91 12.96 -6.58
CA LEU A 98 4.00 12.62 -7.48
C LEU A 98 4.40 11.15 -7.34
N VAL A 99 4.20 10.40 -8.41
CA VAL A 99 4.64 9.01 -8.54
C VAL A 99 6.15 8.87 -8.34
N SER A 100 6.94 9.82 -8.87
CA SER A 100 8.40 9.82 -8.75
C SER A 100 8.87 9.96 -7.31
N GLU A 101 8.22 10.83 -6.52
CA GLU A 101 8.53 11.02 -5.10
C GLU A 101 8.15 9.78 -4.29
N ARG A 102 6.94 9.23 -4.51
CA ARG A 102 6.53 7.96 -3.90
C ARG A 102 7.56 6.86 -4.15
N ASP A 103 7.99 6.69 -5.40
CA ASP A 103 8.91 5.62 -5.76
C ASP A 103 10.33 5.87 -5.24
N HIS A 104 10.77 7.13 -5.15
CA HIS A 104 12.02 7.47 -4.48
C HIS A 104 11.99 7.14 -2.99
N LEU A 105 10.95 7.56 -2.27
CA LEU A 105 10.78 7.32 -0.83
C LEU A 105 10.74 5.82 -0.52
N ARG A 106 10.07 5.02 -1.36
CA ARG A 106 10.09 3.55 -1.25
C ARG A 106 11.50 2.98 -1.38
N LYS A 107 12.31 3.48 -2.32
CA LYS A 107 13.70 3.05 -2.51
C LYS A 107 14.57 3.38 -1.30
N VAL A 108 14.31 4.49 -0.61
CA VAL A 108 15.05 4.90 0.59
C VAL A 108 14.41 4.38 1.89
N GLY A 109 13.55 3.37 1.81
CA GLY A 109 13.09 2.58 2.97
C GLY A 109 11.75 2.99 3.59
N TRP A 110 11.01 3.92 2.98
CA TRP A 110 9.65 4.24 3.41
C TRP A 110 8.66 3.17 2.94
N ARG A 111 7.64 2.91 3.75
CA ARG A 111 6.56 1.97 3.44
C ARG A 111 5.46 2.70 2.68
N TYR A 112 5.16 2.26 1.47
CA TYR A 112 4.00 2.75 0.73
C TYR A 112 2.72 2.13 1.30
N GLU A 113 1.78 2.97 1.73
CA GLU A 113 0.53 2.55 2.37
C GLU A 113 -0.68 2.60 1.43
N GLY A 114 -0.48 3.04 0.18
CA GLY A 114 -1.54 3.13 -0.82
C GLY A 114 -1.96 4.56 -1.15
N VAL A 115 -3.11 4.66 -1.81
CA VAL A 115 -3.80 5.94 -2.05
C VAL A 115 -4.58 6.29 -0.79
N ALA A 116 -4.26 7.45 -0.20
CA ALA A 116 -4.90 7.93 1.00
C ALA A 116 -6.27 8.54 0.71
N PHE A 117 -6.33 9.32 -0.37
CA PHE A 117 -7.49 10.03 -0.87
C PHE A 117 -7.23 10.50 -2.31
N TYR A 118 -8.25 11.08 -2.94
CA TYR A 118 -8.16 11.69 -4.27
C TYR A 118 -8.28 13.21 -4.18
N SER A 119 -7.65 13.89 -5.13
CA SER A 119 -7.61 15.34 -5.29
C SER A 119 -7.89 15.73 -6.76
N GLY A 120 -7.95 17.05 -7.00
CA GLY A 120 -8.24 17.66 -8.29
C GLY A 120 -9.60 18.35 -8.32
N LYS A 121 -9.85 19.08 -9.41
CA LYS A 121 -11.11 19.81 -9.61
C LYS A 121 -12.32 18.89 -9.57
N ASP A 122 -13.46 19.47 -9.17
CA ASP A 122 -14.76 18.83 -9.31
C ASP A 122 -14.93 18.38 -10.77
N GLN A 123 -14.91 17.07 -11.01
CA GLN A 123 -15.40 16.55 -12.27
C GLN A 123 -16.92 16.79 -12.28
N ALA A 124 -17.44 17.41 -13.35
CA ALA A 124 -18.85 17.24 -13.69
C ALA A 124 -19.15 15.73 -13.65
N PRO A 125 -20.32 15.27 -13.16
CA PRO A 125 -20.59 13.86 -12.99
C PRO A 125 -20.49 13.16 -14.34
N THR A 126 -19.32 12.64 -14.66
CA THR A 126 -19.19 11.58 -15.63
C THR A 126 -19.86 10.38 -14.97
N PRO A 127 -20.86 9.75 -15.61
CA PRO A 127 -21.34 8.44 -15.18
C PRO A 127 -20.11 7.60 -14.89
N PRO A 128 -20.04 6.86 -13.76
CA PRO A 128 -18.87 6.08 -13.44
C PRO A 128 -18.56 5.21 -14.65
N LYS A 129 -17.48 5.53 -15.36
CA LYS A 129 -16.85 4.56 -16.24
C LYS A 129 -16.55 3.40 -15.30
N PRO A 130 -17.03 2.17 -15.56
CA PRO A 130 -16.67 1.03 -14.74
C PRO A 130 -15.15 1.09 -14.59
N THR A 131 -14.69 1.25 -13.34
CA THR A 131 -13.30 1.00 -13.03
C THR A 131 -13.11 -0.46 -13.39
N GLU A 132 -12.47 -0.70 -14.54
CA GLU A 132 -11.96 -2.03 -14.82
C GLU A 132 -11.07 -2.36 -13.62
N PRO A 133 -11.41 -3.37 -12.79
CA PRO A 133 -10.55 -3.77 -11.71
C PRO A 133 -9.19 -4.03 -12.35
N THR A 134 -8.12 -3.39 -11.87
CA THR A 134 -6.78 -3.79 -12.28
C THR A 134 -6.70 -5.27 -11.99
N LYS A 135 -6.66 -6.10 -13.05
CA LYS A 135 -6.54 -7.55 -12.94
C LYS A 135 -5.46 -7.81 -11.90
N PRO A 136 -5.72 -8.60 -10.83
CA PRO A 136 -4.70 -8.92 -9.84
C PRO A 136 -3.47 -9.37 -10.61
N LYS A 137 -2.36 -8.65 -10.46
CA LYS A 137 -1.10 -9.10 -11.05
C LYS A 137 -0.79 -10.42 -10.36
N GLU A 138 -0.82 -11.51 -11.11
CA GLU A 138 -0.51 -12.84 -10.57
C GLU A 138 0.85 -12.77 -9.86
N PRO A 139 0.97 -13.35 -8.66
CA PRO A 139 2.24 -13.42 -7.97
C PRO A 139 3.30 -14.06 -8.89
N THR A 140 4.49 -13.48 -8.97
CA THR A 140 5.60 -14.04 -9.75
C THR A 140 6.48 -14.91 -8.88
N ILE A 141 7.09 -15.96 -9.44
CA ILE A 141 8.06 -16.80 -8.70
C ILE A 141 9.30 -15.97 -8.39
N VAL A 142 9.70 -15.92 -7.12
CA VAL A 142 10.93 -15.26 -6.65
C VAL A 142 11.99 -16.27 -6.20
N SER A 143 11.61 -17.53 -5.93
CA SER A 143 12.53 -18.61 -5.61
C SER A 143 11.92 -19.97 -5.98
N GLY A 144 12.76 -20.90 -6.45
CA GLY A 144 12.35 -22.19 -6.98
C GLY A 144 11.86 -22.10 -8.44
N SER A 145 11.29 -23.20 -8.94
CA SER A 145 10.70 -23.27 -10.27
C SER A 145 9.58 -24.31 -10.30
N VAL A 146 8.67 -24.20 -11.27
CA VAL A 146 7.74 -25.29 -11.56
C VAL A 146 8.54 -26.45 -12.14
N GLY A 147 8.39 -27.64 -11.55
CA GLY A 147 9.06 -28.86 -12.00
C GLY A 147 8.49 -29.40 -13.30
N ASN A 148 9.11 -30.45 -13.85
CA ASN A 148 8.71 -31.01 -15.15
C ASN A 148 7.31 -31.67 -15.14
N SER A 149 6.70 -31.88 -13.97
CA SER A 149 5.28 -32.24 -13.88
C SER A 149 4.33 -31.15 -14.38
N GLY A 150 4.79 -29.89 -14.40
CA GLY A 150 3.96 -28.72 -14.71
C GLY A 150 2.91 -28.38 -13.65
N LYS A 151 2.83 -29.14 -12.54
CA LYS A 151 1.80 -28.96 -11.50
C LYS A 151 2.32 -28.15 -10.32
N VAL A 152 1.43 -27.36 -9.72
CA VAL A 152 1.69 -26.55 -8.53
C VAL A 152 0.64 -26.88 -7.47
N PHE A 153 1.09 -27.12 -6.25
CA PHE A 153 0.30 -27.58 -5.11
C PHE A 153 0.39 -26.58 -3.95
N ASN A 154 -0.65 -26.53 -3.12
CA ASN A 154 -0.69 -25.61 -1.98
C ASN A 154 0.13 -26.13 -0.80
N THR A 155 0.24 -27.45 -0.66
CA THR A 155 0.95 -28.08 0.45
C THR A 155 2.00 -29.07 -0.04
N TYR A 156 3.00 -29.32 0.81
CA TYR A 156 4.00 -30.36 0.56
C TYR A 156 3.34 -31.73 0.41
N LYS A 157 2.32 -32.02 1.24
CA LYS A 157 1.63 -33.31 1.24
C LYS A 157 0.95 -33.59 -0.09
N GLU A 158 0.23 -32.61 -0.64
CA GLU A 158 -0.41 -32.74 -1.96
C GLU A 158 0.61 -33.02 -3.08
N ALA A 159 1.74 -32.30 -3.08
CA ALA A 159 2.80 -32.54 -4.06
C ALA A 159 3.44 -33.92 -3.89
N TYR A 160 3.68 -34.34 -2.65
CA TYR A 160 4.25 -35.62 -2.33
C TYR A 160 3.33 -36.78 -2.73
N ASP A 161 2.06 -36.72 -2.34
CA ASP A 161 1.07 -37.75 -2.68
C ASP A 161 0.94 -37.88 -4.21
N PHE A 162 0.87 -36.76 -4.94
CA PHE A 162 0.85 -36.77 -6.40
C PHE A 162 2.12 -37.40 -7.00
N GLY A 163 3.30 -37.02 -6.51
CA GLY A 163 4.56 -37.57 -7.00
C GLY A 163 4.68 -39.07 -6.75
N TYR A 164 4.22 -39.53 -5.58
CA TYR A 164 4.23 -40.92 -5.18
C TYR A 164 3.26 -41.76 -6.01
N ASP A 165 2.04 -41.27 -6.22
CA ASP A 165 1.02 -41.94 -7.04
C ASP A 165 1.47 -42.10 -8.49
N GLU A 166 2.14 -41.10 -9.07
CA GLU A 166 2.63 -41.17 -10.45
C GLU A 166 3.77 -42.19 -10.62
N ILE A 167 4.63 -42.39 -9.61
CA ILE A 167 5.66 -43.44 -9.67
C ILE A 167 5.08 -44.84 -9.53
N ILE A 168 4.11 -45.03 -8.64
CA ILE A 168 3.55 -46.37 -8.39
C ILE A 168 2.65 -46.83 -9.53
N ASN A 169 1.87 -45.90 -10.10
CA ASN A 169 0.84 -46.25 -11.07
C ASN A 169 1.30 -46.06 -12.51
N ARG A 170 2.47 -45.45 -12.74
CA ARG A 170 3.02 -45.28 -14.08
C ARG A 170 4.48 -45.75 -14.10
N ASP A 171 4.76 -46.77 -14.90
CA ASP A 171 6.12 -47.27 -15.16
C ASP A 171 7.02 -46.27 -15.93
N GLN A 172 6.61 -45.01 -15.99
CA GLN A 172 7.31 -43.95 -16.69
C GLN A 172 8.43 -43.33 -15.85
N TYR A 173 8.32 -43.34 -14.51
CA TYR A 173 9.25 -42.66 -13.61
C TYR A 173 9.68 -43.51 -12.42
N ASN A 174 10.98 -43.49 -12.08
CA ASN A 174 11.52 -44.24 -10.93
C ASN A 174 11.79 -43.38 -9.69
N ARG A 175 11.85 -42.04 -9.86
CA ARG A 175 12.10 -41.10 -8.76
C ARG A 175 11.40 -39.77 -8.99
N PHE A 176 11.04 -39.10 -7.89
CA PHE A 176 10.54 -37.72 -7.90
C PHE A 176 11.19 -36.87 -6.81
N VAL A 177 11.15 -35.56 -6.99
CA VAL A 177 11.55 -34.55 -6.00
C VAL A 177 10.48 -33.49 -5.89
N THR A 178 10.15 -33.11 -4.65
CA THR A 178 9.28 -31.97 -4.35
C THR A 178 10.11 -30.68 -4.32
N ILE A 179 9.70 -29.69 -5.12
CA ILE A 179 10.33 -28.37 -5.22
C ILE A 179 9.50 -27.37 -4.42
N HIS A 180 10.18 -26.52 -3.64
CA HIS A 180 9.56 -25.40 -2.92
C HIS A 180 9.57 -24.15 -3.80
N ILE A 181 8.41 -23.54 -4.00
CA ILE A 181 8.23 -22.31 -4.78
C ILE A 181 7.81 -21.19 -3.84
N VAL A 182 8.52 -20.07 -3.89
CA VAL A 182 8.15 -18.84 -3.18
C VAL A 182 7.72 -17.80 -4.20
N TYR A 183 6.55 -17.21 -3.98
CA TYR A 183 5.99 -16.17 -4.82
C TYR A 183 6.24 -14.78 -4.24
N SER A 184 6.12 -13.75 -5.07
CA SER A 184 6.34 -12.34 -4.70
C SER A 184 5.37 -11.82 -3.64
N ASP A 185 4.24 -12.49 -3.43
CA ASP A 185 3.27 -12.21 -2.37
C ASP A 185 3.61 -12.91 -1.03
N GLY A 186 4.72 -13.64 -0.99
CA GLY A 186 5.14 -14.42 0.18
C GLY A 186 4.47 -15.79 0.29
N SER A 187 3.53 -16.13 -0.60
CA SER A 187 2.92 -17.44 -0.62
C SER A 187 3.95 -18.51 -1.01
N LYS A 188 3.81 -19.68 -0.39
CA LYS A 188 4.64 -20.85 -0.65
C LYS A 188 3.78 -21.91 -1.33
N LYS A 189 4.28 -22.45 -2.43
CA LYS A 189 3.68 -23.57 -3.15
C LYS A 189 4.72 -24.66 -3.36
N TYR A 190 4.27 -25.79 -3.88
CA TYR A 190 5.11 -26.95 -4.12
C TYR A 190 4.91 -27.44 -5.55
N SER A 191 5.95 -27.98 -6.18
CA SER A 191 5.86 -28.63 -7.49
C SER A 191 6.64 -29.93 -7.47
N VAL A 192 6.48 -30.76 -8.49
CA VAL A 192 7.15 -32.07 -8.59
C VAL A 192 8.00 -32.11 -9.85
N SER A 193 9.22 -32.63 -9.72
CA SER A 193 10.01 -33.09 -10.86
C SER A 193 10.24 -34.59 -10.80
N PHE A 194 9.95 -35.27 -11.89
CA PHE A 194 10.16 -36.70 -12.08
C PHE A 194 11.48 -36.97 -12.81
N TYR A 195 12.09 -38.11 -12.52
CA TYR A 195 13.35 -38.54 -13.08
C TYR A 195 13.30 -40.03 -13.40
N ASN A 196 14.09 -40.40 -14.41
CA ASN A 196 14.45 -41.77 -14.76
C ASN A 196 15.96 -41.82 -14.62
N ASP A 197 16.41 -42.34 -13.49
CA ASP A 197 17.81 -42.70 -13.35
C ASP A 197 18.12 -43.96 -14.18
#